data_AF-A0A3D1MCU7-F1
#
_entry.id   AF-A0A3D1MCU7-F1
#
_cell.length_a   1.000
_cell.length_b   1.000
_cell.length_c   1.000
_cell.angle_alpha   90.00
_cell.angle_beta   90.00
_cell.angle_gamma   90.00
#
_symmetry.space_group_name_H-M   'P 1'
#
loop_
_entity.id
_entity.type
_entity.pdbx_description
1 polymer ?
#
loop_
_entity_poly.entity_id
_entity_poly.type
_entity_poly.pdbx_seq_one_letter_code
_entity_poly.pdbx_strand_id
1 'polypeptide(L)' 'MVVPSNNPMTMAKVELGRHLFYDARLSVSGDQSCNSCHKQEYNFGDNVALSTNASGSRNSRNSMPLVNL' A
#
# COMPACT_ATOMS: atom_id res chain seq x y z
N MET A 1 -9.33 -13.11 -12.59
CA MET A 1 -8.61 -13.05 -11.30
C MET A 1 -8.67 -14.43 -10.66
N VAL A 2 -7.54 -15.02 -10.29
CA VAL A 2 -7.48 -16.36 -9.68
C VAL A 2 -6.99 -16.20 -8.25
N VAL A 3 -7.77 -16.68 -7.28
CA VAL A 3 -7.32 -16.73 -5.87
C VAL A 3 -6.32 -17.87 -5.73
N PRO A 4 -5.07 -17.62 -5.29
CA PRO A 4 -4.10 -18.68 -5.08
C PRO A 4 -4.59 -19.70 -4.05
N SER A 5 -4.44 -21.00 -4.33
CA SER A 5 -4.96 -22.08 -3.48
C SER A 5 -4.36 -22.09 -2.08
N ASN A 6 -3.12 -21.63 -1.92
CA ASN A 6 -2.45 -21.47 -0.63
C ASN A 6 -2.76 -20.14 0.09
N ASN A 7 -3.57 -19.26 -0.52
CA ASN A 7 -3.96 -17.97 0.05
C ASN A 7 -5.46 -17.70 -0.11
N PRO A 8 -6.34 -18.56 0.45
CA PRO A 8 -7.79 -18.39 0.33
C PRO A 8 -8.27 -17.11 1.01
N MET A 9 -9.33 -16.53 0.47
CA MET A 9 -9.95 -15.31 1.01
C MET A 9 -10.78 -15.63 2.25
N THR A 10 -10.54 -14.90 3.34
CA THR A 10 -11.39 -14.95 4.54
C THR A 10 -11.58 -13.52 5.06
N MET A 11 -12.71 -13.25 5.73
CA MET A 11 -12.97 -11.93 6.31
C MET A 11 -11.88 -11.50 7.30
N ALA A 12 -11.39 -12.42 8.13
CA ALA A 12 -10.31 -12.13 9.07
C ALA A 12 -9.02 -11.71 8.37
N LYS A 13 -8.66 -12.34 7.24
CA LYS A 13 -7.47 -11.96 6.46
C LYS A 13 -7.64 -10.64 5.73
N VAL A 14 -8.85 -10.34 5.23
CA VAL A 14 -9.16 -9.04 4.63
C VAL A 14 -9.01 -7.93 5.68
N GLU A 15 -9.57 -8.12 6.88
CA GLU A 15 -9.49 -7.11 7.93
C GLU A 15 -8.06 -6.92 8.44
N LEU A 16 -7.31 -8.01 8.63
CA LEU A 16 -5.90 -7.95 8.97
C LEU A 16 -5.08 -7.24 7.88
N GLY A 17 -5.30 -7.58 6.62
CA GLY A 17 -4.64 -6.93 5.48
C GLY A 17 -4.93 -5.44 5.43
N ARG A 18 -6.18 -5.03 5.69
CA ARG A 18 -6.57 -3.62 5.80
C ARG A 18 -5.80 -2.94 6.94
N HIS A 19 -5.76 -3.52 8.14
CA HIS A 19 -5.00 -2.94 9.25
C HIS A 19 -3.53 -2.73 8.90
N LEU A 20 -2.88 -3.77 8.35
CA LEU A 20 -1.47 -3.71 7.96
C LEU A 20 -1.20 -2.67 6.85
N PHE A 21 -2.12 -2.52 5.89
CA PHE A 21 -1.99 -1.53 4.81
C PHE A 21 -1.86 -0.09 5.33
N TYR A 22 -2.52 0.21 6.45
CA TYR A 22 -2.50 1.53 7.09
C TYR A 22 -1.47 1.65 8.23
N ASP A 23 -0.76 0.57 8.60
CA ASP A 23 0.14 0.54 9.75
C ASP A 23 1.55 1.04 9.39
N ALA A 24 1.94 2.18 9.95
CA ALA A 24 3.27 2.76 9.71
C ALA A 24 4.41 1.99 10.37
N ARG A 25 4.10 1.15 11.38
CA ARG A 25 5.10 0.34 12.10
C ARG A 25 5.76 -0.73 11.22
N LEU A 26 5.18 -1.01 10.05
CA LEU A 26 5.79 -1.90 9.06
C LEU A 26 6.95 -1.27 8.29
N SER A 27 7.03 0.07 8.23
CA SER A 27 8.18 0.75 7.63
C SER A 27 9.38 0.68 8.57
N VAL A 28 10.57 0.56 7.98
CA VAL A 28 11.85 0.69 8.69
C VAL A 28 11.96 2.04 9.42
N SER A 29 11.36 3.10 8.86
CA SER A 29 11.32 4.42 9.49
C SER A 29 10.25 4.55 10.58
N GLY A 30 9.26 3.66 10.64
CA GLY A 30 8.11 3.78 11.54
C GLY A 30 7.08 4.86 11.17
N ASP A 31 7.36 5.68 10.16
CA ASP A 31 6.57 6.89 9.83
C ASP A 31 5.77 6.78 8.52
N GLN A 32 5.85 5.64 7.82
CA GLN A 32 5.17 5.43 6.53
C GLN A 32 4.47 4.07 6.47
N SER A 33 3.30 4.03 5.83
CA SER A 33 2.56 2.79 5.54
C SER A 33 2.35 2.63 4.04
N CYS A 34 1.68 1.55 3.60
CA CYS A 34 1.32 1.38 2.19
C CYS A 34 0.46 2.56 1.70
N ASN A 35 -0.45 3.03 2.54
CA ASN A 35 -1.31 4.19 2.26
C ASN A 35 -0.52 5.51 2.09
N SER A 36 0.72 5.62 2.55
CA SER A 36 1.52 6.85 2.37
C SER A 36 1.82 7.17 0.89
N CYS A 37 1.90 6.14 0.04
CA CYS A 37 2.08 6.28 -1.42
C CYS A 37 0.86 5.80 -2.22
N HIS A 38 0.01 4.95 -1.65
CA HIS A 38 -1.19 4.40 -2.28
C HIS A 38 -2.44 4.86 -1.53
N LYS A 39 -2.73 6.16 -1.62
CA LYS A 39 -3.74 6.84 -0.82
C LYS A 39 -5.14 6.57 -1.34
N GLN A 40 -6.04 6.09 -0.48
CA GLN A 40 -7.42 5.78 -0.86
C GLN A 40 -8.17 6.97 -1.49
N GLU A 41 -7.92 8.20 -1.01
CA GLU A 41 -8.50 9.44 -1.56
C GLU A 41 -8.12 9.73 -3.03
N TYR A 42 -7.02 9.13 -3.52
CA TYR A 42 -6.59 9.20 -4.92
C TYR A 42 -6.72 7.84 -5.61
N ASN A 43 -7.78 7.09 -5.30
CA ASN A 43 -8.03 5.75 -5.84
C ASN A 43 -6.86 4.78 -5.60
N PHE A 44 -6.25 4.83 -4.41
CA PHE A 44 -5.06 4.06 -4.03
C PHE A 44 -3.82 4.34 -4.89
N GLY A 45 -3.75 5.53 -5.50
CA GLY A 45 -2.54 6.10 -6.09
C GLY A 45 -1.97 7.24 -5.24
N ASP A 46 -1.13 8.07 -5.82
CA ASP A 46 -0.62 9.29 -5.19
C ASP A 46 -0.99 10.54 -6.01
N ASN A 47 -0.92 11.71 -5.38
CA ASN A 47 -1.16 13.00 -6.02
C ASN A 47 0.13 13.73 -6.45
N VAL A 48 1.27 13.03 -6.44
CA VAL A 48 2.56 13.55 -6.86
C VAL A 48 3.17 12.64 -7.94
N ALA A 49 4.02 13.21 -8.80
CA ALA A 49 4.62 12.45 -9.90
C ALA A 49 5.47 11.26 -9.43
N LEU A 50 6.21 11.42 -8.33
CA LEU A 50 7.03 10.39 -7.71
C LEU A 50 6.75 10.44 -6.20
N SER A 51 6.59 9.34 -5.49
CA SER A 51 6.41 9.40 -4.03
C SER A 51 7.78 9.51 -3.33
N THR A 52 7.78 9.86 -2.04
CA THR A 52 8.98 9.86 -1.21
C THR A 52 9.05 8.56 -0.41
N ASN A 53 10.18 7.87 -0.48
CA ASN A 53 10.41 6.61 0.22
C ASN A 53 10.76 6.82 1.70
N ALA A 54 10.92 5.71 2.43
CA ALA A 54 11.21 5.73 3.86
C ALA A 54 12.56 6.37 4.22
N SER A 55 13.48 6.55 3.26
CA SER A 55 14.76 7.25 3.48
C SER A 55 14.68 8.75 3.19
N GLY A 56 13.50 9.27 2.81
CA GLY A 56 13.31 10.68 2.44
C GLY A 56 13.66 11.01 0.98
N SER A 57 14.07 10.02 0.18
CA SER A 57 14.41 10.20 -1.23
C SER A 57 13.21 9.95 -2.13
N ARG A 58 13.21 10.53 -3.35
CA ARG A 58 12.16 10.29 -4.33
C ARG A 58 12.31 8.91 -4.98
N ASN A 59 11.19 8.24 -5.22
CA ASN A 59 11.16 7.01 -6.00
C ASN A 59 11.55 7.26 -7.46
N SER A 60 11.99 6.23 -8.16
CA SER A 60 12.31 6.29 -9.60
C SER A 60 11.08 6.18 -10.51
N ARG A 61 9.92 5.82 -9.95
CA ARG A 61 8.65 5.63 -10.66
C ARG A 61 7.49 6.21 -9.86
N ASN A 62 6.42 6.50 -10.59
CA ASN A 62 5.14 6.89 -10.01
C ASN A 62 4.50 5.71 -9.24
N SER A 63 3.78 6.02 -8.16
CA SER A 63 3.02 5.05 -7.39
C SER A 63 1.68 4.79 -8.07
N MET A 64 1.58 3.65 -8.75
CA MET A 64 0.38 3.29 -9.50
C MET A 64 -0.83 3.06 -8.57
N PRO A 65 -2.07 3.34 -9.02
CA PRO A 65 -3.29 2.93 -8.32
C PRO A 65 -3.33 1.42 -8.09
N LEU A 66 -3.75 0.99 -6.89
CA LEU A 66 -3.89 -0.45 -6.54
C LEU A 66 -5.29 -1.03 -6.78
N VAL A 67 -6.19 -0.25 -7.38
CA VAL A 67 -7.53 -0.73 -7.74
C VAL A 67 -7.47 -1.60 -9.00
N ASN A 68 -8.17 -2.75 -8.97
CA ASN A 68 -8.33 -3.67 -10.10
C ASN A 68 -7.03 -4.26 -10.69
N LEU A 69 -6.07 -4.61 -9.82
CA LEU A 69 -4.86 -5.36 -10.19
C LEU A 69 -5.14 -6.82 -10.58
#